data_AF-A0AAE1U0N5-F1
#
_entry.id   AF-A0AAE1U0N5-F1
#
_cell.length_a   1.000
_cell.length_b   1.000
_cell.length_c   1.000
_cell.angle_alpha   90.00
_cell.angle_beta   90.00
_cell.angle_gamma   90.00
#
_symmetry.space_group_name_H-M   'P 1'
#
loop_
_entity.id
_entity.type
_entity.pdbx_description
1 polymer ?
#
loop_
_entity_poly.entity_id
_entity_poly.type
_entity_poly.pdbx_seq_one_letter_code
_entity_poly.pdbx_strand_id
1 'polypeptide(L)'
;MPGVIGCLDGTLIWIRSPGGPDAELYRGRKGYFALNVMAVCDPNMMIFNIIVNWPGSAHDSRIFRESDLCDALERGEYRGVLLGDKGYRCTSYLFTPLRQPETARERRYNYAHTRTRNLIEWTFRILKSRFAVLDKSHKYHTTTHKN
;
A
#
# COMPACT_ATOMS: atom_id res chain seq x y z
N MET A 1 -0.26 18.86 0.34
CA MET A 1 -0.52 19.21 -1.08
C MET A 1 -2.01 19.44 -1.24
N PRO A 2 -2.47 20.48 -1.95
CA PRO A 2 -3.90 20.75 -2.13
C PRO A 2 -4.62 19.60 -2.85
N GLY A 3 -5.86 19.30 -2.46
CA GLY A 3 -6.70 18.29 -3.12
C GLY A 3 -6.36 16.82 -2.83
N VAL A 4 -5.34 16.55 -2.01
CA VAL A 4 -5.00 15.18 -1.58
C VAL A 4 -6.00 14.70 -0.53
N ILE A 5 -6.63 13.56 -0.77
CA ILE A 5 -7.60 12.94 0.15
C ILE A 5 -7.02 11.77 0.93
N GLY A 6 -5.89 11.22 0.48
CA GLY A 6 -5.23 10.14 1.19
C GLY A 6 -3.93 9.67 0.53
N CYS A 7 -3.21 8.82 1.24
CA CYS A 7 -1.98 8.18 0.78
C CYS A 7 -2.16 6.66 0.82
N LEU A 8 -1.76 5.96 -0.25
CA LEU A 8 -1.80 4.50 -0.32
C LEU A 8 -0.40 3.90 -0.34
N ASP A 9 -0.29 2.73 0.27
CA ASP A 9 0.90 1.89 0.20
C ASP A 9 0.57 0.44 0.58
N GLY A 10 1.43 -0.48 0.15
CA GLY A 10 1.40 -1.89 0.52
C GLY A 10 2.22 -2.17 1.77
N THR A 11 1.78 -3.17 2.55
CA THR A 11 2.53 -3.69 3.68
C THR A 11 2.44 -5.21 3.71
N LEU A 12 3.60 -5.85 3.89
CA LEU A 12 3.68 -7.30 4.04
C LEU A 12 3.40 -7.68 5.49
N ILE A 13 2.41 -8.56 5.68
CA ILE A 13 2.09 -9.22 6.94
C ILE A 13 2.65 -10.63 6.88
N TRP A 14 3.50 -11.00 7.82
CA TRP A 14 4.13 -12.31 7.84
C TRP A 14 3.08 -13.41 8.04
N ILE A 15 3.24 -14.52 7.33
CA ILE A 15 2.49 -15.75 7.55
C ILE A 15 3.43 -16.95 7.58
N ARG A 16 2.94 -18.08 8.11
CA ARG A 16 3.57 -19.37 7.87
C ARG A 16 3.48 -19.73 6.39
N SER A 17 4.37 -20.61 5.93
CA SER A 17 4.19 -21.22 4.62
C SER A 17 2.78 -21.80 4.54
N PRO A 18 1.95 -21.42 3.57
CA PRO A 18 0.62 -22.00 3.42
C PRO A 18 0.70 -23.46 2.93
N GLY A 19 1.90 -23.94 2.54
CA GLY A 19 2.10 -25.27 1.99
C GLY A 19 1.43 -25.45 0.62
N GLY A 20 1.57 -26.65 0.06
CA GLY A 20 0.99 -26.99 -1.23
C GLY A 20 1.70 -26.34 -2.43
N PRO A 21 1.15 -26.54 -3.64
CA PRO A 21 1.79 -26.12 -4.89
C PRO A 21 1.92 -24.59 -5.03
N ASP A 22 1.04 -23.84 -4.39
CA ASP A 22 0.94 -22.38 -4.52
C ASP A 22 1.74 -21.61 -3.45
N ALA A 23 2.49 -22.30 -2.58
CA ALA A 23 3.17 -21.66 -1.46
C ALA A 23 4.10 -20.51 -1.89
N GLU A 24 4.79 -20.69 -3.01
CA GLU A 24 5.72 -19.69 -3.54
C GLU A 24 5.03 -18.39 -3.99
N LEU A 25 3.72 -18.41 -4.30
CA LEU A 25 2.97 -17.18 -4.56
C LEU A 25 2.94 -16.25 -3.34
N TYR A 26 3.00 -16.82 -2.14
CA TYR A 26 3.01 -16.05 -0.90
C TYR A 26 4.41 -15.59 -0.51
N ARG A 27 5.47 -16.06 -1.18
CA ARG A 27 6.83 -15.60 -0.92
C ARG A 27 7.02 -14.20 -1.51
N GLY A 28 7.05 -13.19 -0.63
CA GLY A 28 7.30 -11.83 -1.06
C GLY A 28 8.76 -11.56 -1.40
N ARG A 29 9.04 -10.38 -1.98
CA ARG A 29 10.40 -9.93 -2.35
C ARG A 29 11.44 -9.97 -1.23
N LYS A 30 11.01 -10.03 0.03
CA LYS A 30 11.87 -10.11 1.21
C LYS A 30 12.18 -11.56 1.63
N GLY A 31 11.81 -12.55 0.83
CA GLY A 31 12.14 -13.96 0.98
C GLY A 31 11.26 -14.75 1.95
N TYR A 32 10.36 -14.10 2.69
CA TYR A 32 9.43 -14.75 3.62
C TYR A 32 8.01 -14.83 3.06
N PHE A 33 7.24 -15.81 3.54
CA PHE A 33 5.82 -15.94 3.21
C PHE A 33 5.02 -14.84 3.89
N ALA A 34 4.20 -14.15 3.11
CA ALA A 34 3.44 -13.00 3.56
C ALA A 34 2.09 -12.91 2.85
N LEU A 35 1.16 -12.22 3.48
CA LEU A 35 0.06 -11.55 2.80
C LEU A 35 0.48 -10.13 2.47
N ASN A 36 0.20 -9.68 1.26
CA ASN A 36 0.30 -8.27 0.92
C ASN A 36 -1.03 -7.59 1.24
N VAL A 37 -0.96 -6.55 2.07
CA VAL A 37 -2.12 -5.75 2.48
C VAL A 37 -1.87 -4.33 2.02
N MET A 38 -2.76 -3.81 1.17
CA MET A 38 -2.73 -2.41 0.78
C MET A 38 -3.71 -1.64 1.65
N ALA A 39 -3.35 -0.43 2.05
CA ALA A 39 -4.25 0.44 2.79
C ALA A 39 -4.15 1.88 2.31
N VAL A 40 -5.21 2.64 2.55
CA VAL A 40 -5.25 4.08 2.33
C VAL A 40 -5.57 4.79 3.64
N CYS A 41 -4.76 5.79 3.98
CA CYS A 41 -4.99 6.64 5.14
C CYS A 41 -5.28 8.08 4.71
N ASP A 42 -6.12 8.76 5.48
CA ASP A 42 -6.39 10.18 5.34
C ASP A 42 -5.25 11.04 5.95
N PRO A 43 -5.34 12.39 5.88
CA PRO A 43 -4.36 13.27 6.51
C PRO A 43 -4.22 13.14 8.04
N ASN A 44 -5.22 12.56 8.72
CA ASN A 44 -5.21 12.28 10.16
C ASN A 44 -4.67 10.89 10.50
N MET A 45 -4.09 10.18 9.51
CA MET A 45 -3.62 8.79 9.63
C MET A 45 -4.74 7.79 9.95
N MET A 46 -5.99 8.14 9.66
CA MET A 46 -7.14 7.25 9.77
C MET A 46 -7.24 6.41 8.50
N ILE A 47 -7.21 5.10 8.65
CA ILE A 47 -7.38 4.18 7.54
C ILE A 47 -8.87 4.08 7.19
N PHE A 48 -9.21 4.35 5.93
CA PHE A 48 -10.58 4.28 5.43
C PHE A 48 -10.78 3.24 4.32
N ASN A 49 -9.69 2.66 3.80
CA ASN A 49 -9.74 1.57 2.84
C ASN A 49 -8.60 0.58 3.11
N ILE A 50 -8.93 -0.71 3.12
CA ILE A 50 -7.97 -1.82 3.29
C ILE A 50 -8.32 -2.90 2.29
N ILE A 51 -7.33 -3.35 1.53
CA ILE A 51 -7.44 -4.46 0.60
C ILE A 51 -6.50 -5.57 1.08
N VAL A 52 -7.10 -6.72 1.41
CA VAL A 52 -6.44 -7.86 2.06
C VAL A 52 -6.41 -9.09 1.13
N ASN A 53 -5.86 -10.19 1.62
CA ASN A 53 -5.85 -11.52 0.96
C ASN A 53 -5.04 -11.63 -0.34
N TRP A 54 -4.08 -10.72 -0.57
CA TRP A 54 -3.17 -10.87 -1.69
C TRP A 54 -1.94 -11.69 -1.33
N PRO A 55 -1.45 -12.57 -2.23
CA PRO A 55 -0.19 -13.27 -2.03
C PRO A 55 0.96 -12.28 -1.86
N GLY A 56 1.94 -12.58 -1.01
CA GLY A 56 3.07 -11.70 -0.72
C GLY A 56 3.94 -11.34 -1.94
N SER A 57 3.88 -12.12 -3.03
CA SER A 57 4.54 -11.80 -4.30
C SER A 57 3.80 -10.76 -5.15
N ALA A 58 2.52 -10.49 -4.87
CA ALA A 58 1.72 -9.57 -5.64
C ALA A 58 2.25 -8.13 -5.52
N HIS A 59 2.38 -7.46 -6.66
CA HIS A 59 2.77 -6.05 -6.71
C HIS A 59 1.63 -5.15 -6.27
N ASP A 60 1.91 -4.13 -5.45
CA ASP A 60 0.89 -3.21 -4.93
C ASP A 60 0.09 -2.52 -6.05
N SER A 61 0.74 -2.23 -7.19
CA SER A 61 0.07 -1.67 -8.37
C SER A 61 -0.95 -2.61 -9.02
N ARG A 62 -0.73 -3.93 -8.92
CA ARG A 62 -1.72 -4.94 -9.33
C ARG A 62 -2.89 -4.98 -8.34
N ILE A 63 -2.58 -5.00 -7.04
CA ILE A 63 -3.58 -5.00 -5.96
C ILE A 63 -4.53 -3.82 -6.11
N PHE A 64 -3.98 -2.62 -6.34
CA PHE A 64 -4.78 -1.43 -6.58
C PHE A 64 -5.65 -1.55 -7.82
N ARG A 65 -5.09 -1.94 -8.95
CA ARG A 65 -5.84 -2.06 -10.22
C ARG A 65 -7.00 -3.07 -10.14
N GLU A 66 -6.86 -4.12 -9.35
CA GLU A 66 -7.88 -5.18 -9.16
C GLU A 66 -8.78 -4.91 -7.93
N SER A 67 -8.87 -3.66 -7.47
CA SER A 67 -9.65 -3.30 -6.28
C SER A 67 -10.87 -2.43 -6.58
N ASP A 68 -11.92 -2.61 -5.78
CA ASP A 68 -13.12 -1.77 -5.81
C ASP A 68 -12.81 -0.28 -5.62
N LEU A 69 -11.72 0.04 -4.91
CA LEU A 69 -11.26 1.42 -4.76
C LEU A 69 -10.85 2.02 -6.10
N CYS A 70 -10.12 1.29 -6.93
CA CYS A 70 -9.74 1.76 -8.27
C CYS A 70 -10.98 1.96 -9.13
N ASP A 71 -11.91 1.01 -9.12
CA ASP A 71 -13.16 1.12 -9.88
C ASP A 71 -13.99 2.34 -9.44
N ALA A 72 -14.09 2.60 -8.13
CA ALA A 72 -14.79 3.77 -7.59
C ALA A 72 -14.11 5.10 -7.96
N LEU A 73 -12.78 5.14 -7.99
CA LEU A 73 -12.01 6.31 -8.45
C LEU A 73 -12.21 6.55 -9.95
N GLU A 74 -12.24 5.49 -10.76
CA GLU A 74 -12.50 5.57 -12.20
C GLU A 74 -13.92 6.04 -12.51
N ARG A 75 -14.91 5.65 -11.70
CA ARG A 75 -16.28 6.17 -11.77
C ARG A 75 -16.44 7.59 -11.22
N GLY A 76 -15.40 8.17 -10.64
CA GLY A 76 -15.42 9.54 -10.10
C GLY A 76 -16.19 9.68 -8.79
N GLU A 77 -16.33 8.60 -8.00
CA GLU A 77 -17.05 8.62 -6.72
C GLU A 77 -16.31 9.42 -5.64
N TYR A 78 -14.99 9.61 -5.79
CA TYR A 78 -14.17 10.40 -4.89
C TYR A 78 -13.78 11.74 -5.51
N ARG A 79 -13.91 12.81 -4.72
CA ARG A 79 -13.44 14.16 -5.09
C ARG A 79 -12.06 14.41 -4.50
N GLY A 80 -11.02 14.23 -5.30
CA GLY A 80 -9.64 14.52 -4.93
C GLY A 80 -8.65 13.52 -5.53
N VAL A 81 -7.42 13.55 -5.02
CA VAL A 81 -6.34 12.67 -5.51
C VAL A 81 -5.71 11.88 -4.37
N LEU A 82 -5.35 10.64 -4.66
CA LEU A 82 -4.51 9.81 -3.82
C LEU A 82 -3.04 9.98 -4.18
N LEU A 83 -2.15 9.75 -3.21
CA LEU A 83 -0.70 9.68 -3.44
C LEU A 83 -0.21 8.23 -3.29
N GLY A 84 0.48 7.73 -4.32
CA GLY A 84 1.11 6.40 -4.34
C GLY A 84 2.60 6.47 -4.68
N ASP A 85 3.31 5.33 -4.66
CA ASP A 85 4.75 5.34 -4.99
C ASP A 85 4.98 5.29 -6.49
N LYS A 86 6.26 5.36 -6.85
CA LYS A 86 6.75 5.23 -8.24
C LYS A 86 6.39 3.92 -8.94
N GLY A 87 5.95 2.90 -8.20
CA GLY A 87 5.52 1.60 -8.71
C GLY A 87 4.09 1.60 -9.24
N TYR A 88 3.28 2.60 -8.88
CA TYR A 88 1.95 2.80 -9.44
C TYR A 88 2.02 3.59 -10.76
N ARG A 89 0.96 3.47 -11.56
CA ARG A 89 0.74 4.35 -12.73
C ARG A 89 0.20 5.69 -12.23
N CYS A 90 0.75 6.79 -12.73
CA CYS A 90 0.18 8.12 -12.51
C CYS A 90 -1.11 8.27 -13.33
N THR A 91 -2.19 8.69 -12.68
CA THR A 91 -3.51 8.93 -13.28
C THR A 91 -4.10 10.26 -12.79
N SER A 92 -5.30 10.61 -13.23
CA SER A 92 -6.02 11.80 -12.74
C SER A 92 -6.42 11.71 -11.26
N TYR A 93 -6.55 10.49 -10.72
CA TYR A 93 -6.98 10.22 -9.34
C TYR A 93 -5.86 9.65 -8.46
N LEU A 94 -4.73 9.24 -9.04
CA LEU A 94 -3.57 8.70 -8.33
C LEU A 94 -2.29 9.36 -8.81
N PHE A 95 -1.72 10.23 -8.00
CA PHE A 95 -0.44 10.88 -8.29
C PHE A 95 0.71 10.03 -7.78
N THR A 96 1.82 10.05 -8.52
CA THR A 96 3.08 9.39 -8.18
C THR A 96 4.23 10.38 -8.31
N PRO A 97 5.39 10.17 -7.67
CA PRO A 97 6.55 11.03 -7.88
C PRO A 97 7.04 10.97 -9.34
N LEU A 98 7.57 12.08 -9.84
CA LEU A 98 8.24 12.15 -11.13
C LEU A 98 9.54 11.34 -11.08
N ARG A 99 9.80 10.52 -12.11
CA ARG A 99 10.96 9.61 -12.12
C ARG A 99 12.29 10.35 -12.25
N GLN A 100 12.32 11.42 -13.04
CA GLN A 100 13.50 12.20 -13.35
C GLN A 100 13.15 13.69 -13.25
N PRO A 101 13.16 14.28 -12.04
CA PRO A 101 12.86 15.70 -11.85
C PRO A 101 14.06 16.58 -12.26
N GLU A 102 13.93 17.33 -13.33
CA GLU A 102 14.99 18.17 -13.90
C GLU A 102 14.88 19.64 -13.46
N THR A 103 13.65 20.14 -13.34
CA THR A 103 13.39 21.53 -12.97
C THR A 103 13.24 21.71 -11.47
N ALA A 104 13.43 22.95 -10.99
CA ALA A 104 13.18 23.29 -9.58
C ALA A 104 11.72 23.03 -9.17
N ARG A 105 10.77 23.19 -10.10
CA ARG A 105 9.34 22.92 -9.86
C ARG A 105 9.07 21.44 -9.65
N GLU A 106 9.66 20.57 -10.47
CA GLU A 106 9.52 19.12 -10.36
C GLU A 106 10.16 18.59 -9.07
N ARG A 107 11.33 19.13 -8.70
CA ARG A 107 11.97 18.82 -7.40
C ARG A 107 11.09 19.23 -6.23
N ARG A 108 10.46 20.42 -6.27
CA ARG A 108 9.49 20.86 -5.25
C ARG A 108 8.26 19.95 -5.19
N TYR A 109 7.74 19.53 -6.34
CA TYR A 109 6.63 18.57 -6.40
C TYR A 109 7.02 17.24 -5.74
N ASN A 110 8.13 16.62 -6.13
CA ASN A 110 8.59 15.36 -5.54
C ASN A 110 8.85 15.49 -4.03
N TYR A 111 9.45 16.60 -3.60
CA TYR A 111 9.67 16.87 -2.18
C TYR A 111 8.34 16.91 -1.41
N ALA A 112 7.36 17.68 -1.90
CA ALA A 112 6.04 17.76 -1.28
C ALA A 112 5.29 16.41 -1.32
N HIS A 113 5.42 15.68 -2.42
CA HIS A 113 4.85 14.34 -2.61
C HIS A 113 5.39 13.38 -1.56
N THR A 114 6.71 13.19 -1.50
CA THR A 114 7.35 12.27 -0.55
C THR A 114 6.99 12.63 0.89
N ARG A 115 7.06 13.92 1.25
CA ARG A 115 6.72 14.37 2.60
C ARG A 115 5.27 14.09 2.98
N THR A 116 4.32 14.26 2.05
CA THR A 116 2.90 14.00 2.30
C THR A 116 2.63 12.50 2.34
N ARG A 117 3.17 11.73 1.39
CA ARG A 117 3.00 10.28 1.32
C ARG A 117 3.56 9.55 2.54
N ASN A 118 4.58 10.08 3.22
CA ASN A 118 5.09 9.49 4.45
C ASN A 118 4.01 9.19 5.51
N LEU A 119 2.85 9.86 5.48
CA LEU A 119 1.72 9.56 6.39
C LEU A 119 1.32 8.07 6.40
N ILE A 120 1.25 7.39 5.25
CA ILE A 120 0.86 5.97 5.23
C ILE A 120 1.95 5.06 5.81
N GLU A 121 3.22 5.39 5.57
CA GLU A 121 4.35 4.66 6.17
C GLU A 121 4.37 4.81 7.70
N TRP A 122 4.10 6.01 8.19
CA TRP A 122 3.98 6.30 9.62
C TRP A 122 2.78 5.57 10.23
N THR A 123 1.65 5.55 9.53
CA THR A 123 0.45 4.79 9.92
C THR A 123 0.77 3.32 10.09
N PHE A 124 1.43 2.69 9.10
CA PHE A 124 1.86 1.30 9.21
C PHE A 124 2.84 1.07 10.35
N ARG A 125 3.78 1.99 10.59
CA ARG A 125 4.72 1.88 11.70
C ARG A 125 4.01 1.90 13.05
N ILE A 126 3.03 2.77 13.23
CA ILE A 126 2.19 2.82 14.44
C ILE A 126 1.41 1.52 14.60
N LEU A 127 0.78 1.02 13.53
CA LEU A 127 0.03 -0.23 13.61
C LEU A 127 0.92 -1.41 14.00
N LYS A 128 2.10 -1.54 13.40
CA LYS A 128 3.03 -2.63 13.71
C LYS A 128 3.63 -2.54 15.12
N SER A 129 3.78 -1.33 15.67
CA SER A 129 4.24 -1.16 17.05
C SER A 129 3.15 -1.47 18.08
N ARG A 130 1.86 -1.32 17.71
CA ARG A 130 0.72 -1.63 18.58
C ARG A 130 0.29 -3.10 18.49
N PHE A 131 0.28 -3.64 17.29
CA PHE A 131 -0.20 -4.99 17.01
C PHE A 131 0.97 -5.84 16.53
N ALA A 132 1.59 -6.53 17.49
CA ALA A 132 2.78 -7.31 17.23
C ALA A 132 2.55 -8.44 16.18
N VAL A 133 1.30 -8.91 15.99
CA VAL A 133 0.91 -9.83 14.91
C VAL A 133 1.16 -9.28 13.49
N LEU A 134 1.19 -7.96 13.34
CA LEU A 134 1.49 -7.29 12.07
C LEU A 134 2.99 -7.04 11.86
N ASP A 135 3.79 -7.22 12.90
CA ASP A 135 5.23 -7.07 12.85
C ASP A 135 5.91 -8.41 12.58
N LYS A 136 6.90 -8.38 11.68
CA LYS A 136 7.76 -9.53 11.36
C LYS A 136 8.57 -9.99 12.59
N SER A 137 8.88 -9.08 13.51
CA SER A 137 9.69 -9.38 14.68
C SER A 137 9.02 -10.41 15.62
N HIS A 138 7.69 -10.51 15.58
CA HIS A 138 6.96 -11.43 16.43
C HIS A 138 6.30 -12.54 15.60
N LYS A 139 6.77 -13.77 15.82
CA LYS A 139 6.28 -14.98 15.12
C LYS A 139 4.92 -15.41 15.70
N TYR A 140 3.84 -14.73 15.32
CA TYR A 140 2.49 -15.14 15.71
C TYR A 140 1.93 -16.21 14.79
N HIS A 141 1.07 -17.07 15.32
CA HIS A 141 0.41 -18.15 14.59
C HIS A 141 -0.84 -17.64 13.88
N THR A 142 -0.73 -17.25 12.61
CA THR A 142 -1.89 -17.02 11.75
C THR A 142 -2.13 -18.25 10.88
N THR A 143 -3.24 -18.96 11.16
CA THR A 143 -3.74 -20.06 10.34
C THR A 143 -4.68 -19.48 9.29
N THR A 144 -4.33 -19.57 8.02
CA THR A 144 -5.22 -19.16 6.94
C THR A 144 -6.27 -20.25 6.73
N HIS A 145 -7.52 -19.99 7.10
CA HIS A 145 -8.64 -20.86 6.70
C HIS A 145 -8.98 -20.56 5.24
N LYS A 146 -8.85 -21.57 4.36
CA LYS A 146 -9.44 -21.53 3.03
C LYS A 146 -10.94 -21.80 3.19
N ASN A 147 -11.79 -20.91 2.67
CA ASN A 147 -13.20 -21.22 2.38
C ASN A 147 -13.27 -22.07 1.11
#